data_AF-A0A7L1CIF8-F1
#
_entry.id   AF-A0A7L1CIF8-F1
#
_cell.length_a   1.000
_cell.length_b   1.000
_cell.length_c   1.000
_cell.angle_alpha   90.00
_cell.angle_beta   90.00
_cell.angle_gamma   90.00
#
_symmetry.space_group_name_H-M   'P 1'
#
loop_
_entity.id
_entity.type
_entity.pdbx_description
1 polymer ?
#
loop_
_entity_poly.entity_id
_entity_poly.type
_entity_poly.pdbx_seq_one_letter_code
_entity_poly.pdbx_strand_id
1 'polypeptide(L)'
;QKSIFLKSWRIQVMDGNTDICVEGKRKDRRGQLWHSGAVRERLAPNQVRTASGNLYILQGRVDSAAMKREGFPYSFIKRFTFGFSRRWKEYVEEFLEEIRR
;
A
#
# COMPACT_ATOMS: atom_id res chain seq x y z
N GLN A 1 -14.93 -9.25 -12.42
CA GLN A 1 -13.77 -8.56 -11.80
C GLN A 1 -13.55 -9.18 -10.42
N LYS A 2 -12.39 -9.80 -10.13
CA LYS A 2 -12.17 -10.52 -8.86
C LYS A 2 -11.43 -9.61 -7.88
N SER A 3 -11.99 -9.41 -6.68
CA SER A 3 -11.34 -8.66 -5.61
C SER A 3 -10.34 -9.53 -4.85
N ILE A 4 -9.15 -8.99 -4.58
CA ILE A 4 -8.08 -9.66 -3.83
C ILE A 4 -8.05 -9.08 -2.41
N PHE A 5 -8.20 -9.93 -1.39
CA PHE A 5 -8.16 -9.49 0.00
C PHE A 5 -6.77 -9.69 0.58
N LEU A 6 -6.18 -8.64 1.13
CA LEU A 6 -4.87 -8.66 1.80
C LEU A 6 -5.03 -8.41 3.30
N LYS A 7 -4.48 -9.29 4.12
CA LYS A 7 -4.27 -9.09 5.57
C LYS A 7 -2.80 -8.74 5.83
N SER A 8 -2.53 -8.16 7.00
CA SER A 8 -1.17 -7.76 7.41
C SER A 8 -0.49 -6.96 6.29
N TRP A 9 -1.24 -6.00 5.76
CA TRP A 9 -0.87 -5.31 4.53
C TRP A 9 0.08 -4.15 4.84
N ARG A 10 0.99 -3.86 3.92
CA ARG A 10 1.89 -2.71 4.00
C ARG A 10 2.08 -2.06 2.64
N ILE A 11 2.65 -0.87 2.65
CA ILE A 11 3.07 -0.17 1.44
C ILE A 11 4.54 -0.51 1.20
N GLN A 12 4.90 -0.74 -0.07
CA GLN A 12 6.28 -0.79 -0.51
C GLN A 12 6.51 0.20 -1.65
N VAL A 13 7.72 0.73 -1.72
CA VAL A 13 8.20 1.57 -2.82
C VAL A 13 8.65 0.66 -3.94
N MET A 14 8.20 0.92 -5.16
CA MET A 14 8.64 0.18 -6.33
C MET A 14 10.02 0.65 -6.78
N ASP A 15 10.70 -0.19 -7.56
CA ASP A 15 12.04 0.09 -8.09
C ASP A 15 12.11 1.48 -8.74
N GLY A 16 13.18 2.21 -8.44
CA GLY A 16 13.41 3.58 -8.92
C GLY A 16 12.63 4.67 -8.16
N ASN A 17 11.98 4.35 -7.04
CA ASN A 17 11.28 5.32 -6.19
C ASN A 17 10.22 6.13 -6.94
N THR A 18 9.55 5.53 -7.94
CA THR A 18 8.59 6.22 -8.82
C THR A 18 7.13 6.00 -8.42
N ASP A 19 6.84 4.84 -7.85
CA ASP A 19 5.48 4.42 -7.51
C ASP A 19 5.49 3.57 -6.23
N ILE A 20 4.29 3.27 -5.72
CA ILE A 20 4.11 2.36 -4.60
C ILE A 20 3.23 1.17 -4.97
N CYS A 21 3.48 0.04 -4.32
CA CYS A 21 2.59 -1.12 -4.33
C CYS A 21 2.09 -1.41 -2.90
N VAL A 22 1.03 -2.22 -2.81
CA VAL A 22 0.65 -2.87 -1.54
C VAL A 22 1.14 -4.31 -1.52
N GLU A 23 1.67 -4.71 -0.36
CA GLU A 23 1.99 -6.10 -0.06
C GLU A 23 1.13 -6.63 1.07
N GLY A 24 1.02 -7.95 1.19
CA GLY A 24 0.36 -8.58 2.33
C GLY A 24 0.10 -10.07 2.12
N LYS A 25 -0.71 -10.64 3.00
CA LYS A 25 -1.12 -12.05 2.95
C LYS A 25 -2.46 -12.19 2.24
N ARG A 26 -2.49 -12.92 1.13
CA ARG A 26 -3.71 -13.17 0.36
C ARG A 26 -4.66 -14.12 1.08
N LYS A 27 -5.90 -13.68 1.32
CA LYS A 27 -6.93 -14.51 1.94
C LYS A 27 -7.30 -15.72 1.07
N ASP A 28 -7.39 -15.54 -0.24
CA ASP A 28 -7.81 -16.58 -1.19
C ASP A 28 -6.71 -17.60 -1.52
N ARG A 29 -5.47 -17.34 -1.10
CA ARG A 29 -4.30 -18.21 -1.31
C ARG A 29 -3.67 -18.67 -0.01
N ARG A 30 -4.50 -19.00 0.99
CA ARG A 30 -4.06 -19.54 2.30
C ARG A 30 -2.97 -18.69 2.98
N GLY A 31 -3.05 -17.36 2.84
CA GLY A 31 -2.11 -16.44 3.47
C GLY A 31 -0.76 -16.30 2.75
N GLN A 32 -0.65 -16.76 1.49
CA GLN A 32 0.54 -16.53 0.66
C GLN A 32 0.94 -15.06 0.67
N LEU A 33 2.23 -14.79 0.88
CA LEU A 33 2.82 -13.46 0.72
C LEU A 33 2.69 -13.01 -0.73
N TRP A 34 2.24 -11.78 -0.92
CA TRP A 34 1.91 -11.25 -2.22
C TRP A 34 2.25 -9.77 -2.27
N HIS A 35 2.74 -9.33 -3.43
CA HIS A 35 2.86 -7.92 -3.77
C HIS A 35 1.95 -7.63 -4.96
N SER A 36 1.38 -6.44 -4.96
CA SER A 36 0.57 -5.94 -6.06
C SER A 36 1.44 -5.21 -7.11
N GLY A 37 0.82 -4.77 -8.20
CA GLY A 37 1.44 -3.75 -9.07
C GLY A 37 1.24 -2.35 -8.51
N ALA A 38 1.67 -1.32 -9.25
CA ALA A 38 1.53 0.07 -8.87
C ALA A 38 0.08 0.44 -8.51
N VAL A 39 -0.12 1.04 -7.34
CA VAL A 39 -1.42 1.55 -6.90
C VAL A 39 -1.78 2.77 -7.74
N ARG A 40 -2.93 2.74 -8.42
CA ARG A 40 -3.35 3.79 -9.37
C ARG A 40 -4.52 4.62 -8.87
N GLU A 41 -5.52 3.94 -8.29
CA GLU A 41 -6.78 4.55 -7.89
C GLU A 41 -7.20 4.10 -6.49
N ARG A 42 -7.90 5.01 -5.80
CA ARG A 42 -8.57 4.73 -4.53
C ARG A 42 -10.07 4.71 -4.78
N LEU A 43 -10.74 3.61 -4.43
CA LEU A 43 -12.20 3.49 -4.45
C LEU A 43 -12.80 3.78 -3.07
N ALA A 44 -12.13 3.31 -2.02
CA ALA A 44 -12.48 3.55 -0.62
C ALA A 44 -11.18 3.55 0.21
N PRO A 45 -11.20 3.93 1.52
CA PRO A 45 -9.98 3.91 2.32
C PRO A 45 -9.23 2.58 2.25
N ASN A 46 -9.95 1.47 2.31
CA ASN A 46 -9.38 0.13 2.26
C ASN A 46 -9.49 -0.54 0.89
N GLN A 47 -9.81 0.21 -0.17
CA GLN A 47 -9.99 -0.36 -1.51
C GLN A 47 -9.19 0.43 -2.54
N VAL A 48 -8.22 -0.24 -3.16
CA VAL A 48 -7.34 0.36 -4.16
C VAL A 48 -7.29 -0.48 -5.41
N ARG A 49 -7.17 0.18 -6.57
CA ARG A 49 -7.00 -0.46 -7.87
C ARG A 49 -5.58 -0.22 -8.38
N THR A 50 -4.96 -1.26 -8.91
CA THR A 50 -3.62 -1.16 -9.51
C THR A 50 -3.67 -0.77 -10.98
N ALA A 51 -2.53 -0.40 -11.56
CA ALA A 51 -2.38 -0.10 -12.99
C ALA A 51 -2.84 -1.27 -13.89
N SER A 52 -2.68 -2.52 -13.44
CA SER A 52 -3.19 -3.72 -14.11
C SER A 52 -4.70 -3.96 -13.95
N GLY A 53 -5.44 -3.05 -13.32
CA GLY A 53 -6.89 -3.13 -13.14
C GLY A 53 -7.37 -4.02 -11.99
N ASN A 54 -6.47 -4.63 -11.21
CA ASN A 54 -6.83 -5.49 -10.09
C ASN A 54 -7.29 -4.66 -8.88
N LEU A 55 -8.39 -5.09 -8.26
CA LEU A 55 -8.94 -4.49 -7.05
C LEU A 55 -8.41 -5.21 -5.81
N TYR A 56 -7.78 -4.46 -4.91
CA TYR A 56 -7.30 -4.94 -3.61
C TYR A 56 -8.13 -4.37 -2.47
N ILE A 57 -8.55 -5.26 -1.57
CA ILE A 57 -9.29 -4.94 -0.34
C ILE A 57 -8.38 -5.19 0.85
N LEU A 58 -7.99 -4.11 1.52
CA LEU A 58 -7.03 -4.08 2.61
C LEU A 58 -7.76 -4.37 3.93
N GLN A 59 -7.38 -5.44 4.62
CA GLN A 59 -8.04 -5.88 5.83
C GLN A 59 -7.23 -5.51 7.07
N GLY A 60 -7.86 -4.76 7.98
CA GLY A 60 -7.24 -4.28 9.20
C GLY A 60 -6.34 -3.08 8.98
N ARG A 61 -5.53 -2.77 9.99
CA ARG A 61 -4.57 -1.67 9.94
C ARG A 61 -3.34 -2.06 9.11
N VAL A 62 -2.64 -1.05 8.63
CA VAL A 62 -1.33 -1.24 8.00
C VAL A 62 -0.36 -1.91 8.98
N ASP A 63 0.54 -2.76 8.49
CA ASP A 63 1.63 -3.34 9.27
C ASP A 63 2.70 -2.28 9.55
N SER A 64 2.38 -1.40 10.49
CA SER A 64 3.22 -0.28 10.89
C SER A 64 4.55 -0.74 11.49
N ALA A 65 4.59 -1.90 12.13
CA ALA A 65 5.80 -2.47 12.70
C ALA A 65 6.77 -2.92 11.61
N ALA A 66 6.27 -3.57 10.55
CA ALA A 66 7.09 -3.92 9.39
C ALA A 66 7.64 -2.66 8.70
N MET A 67 6.77 -1.70 8.37
CA MET A 67 7.19 -0.46 7.70
C MET A 67 8.22 0.34 8.53
N LYS A 68 8.05 0.42 9.85
CA LYS A 68 9.02 1.09 10.72
C LYS A 68 10.39 0.41 10.68
N ARG A 69 10.44 -0.93 10.67
CA ARG A 69 11.71 -1.68 10.55
C ARG A 69 12.37 -1.50 9.18
N GLU A 70 11.56 -1.31 8.14
CA GLU A 70 12.00 -1.01 6.77
C GLU A 70 12.42 0.46 6.58
N GLY A 71 12.38 1.28 7.64
CA GLY A 71 12.87 2.67 7.61
C GLY A 71 11.83 3.73 7.22
N PHE A 72 10.56 3.35 7.04
CA PHE A 72 9.53 4.33 6.71
C PHE A 72 9.32 5.33 7.86
N PRO A 73 9.22 6.65 7.57
CA PRO A 73 8.92 7.66 8.57
C PRO A 73 7.58 7.39 9.27
N TYR A 74 7.54 7.58 10.58
CA TYR A 74 6.30 7.40 11.35
C TYR A 74 5.17 8.33 10.89
N SER A 75 5.52 9.56 10.47
CA SER A 75 4.59 10.53 9.88
C SER A 75 3.91 9.96 8.64
N PHE A 76 4.66 9.30 7.76
CA PHE A 76 4.14 8.63 6.57
C PHE A 76 3.23 7.46 6.95
N ILE A 77 3.70 6.52 7.78
CA ILE A 77 2.94 5.34 8.20
C ILE A 77 1.59 5.74 8.81
N LYS A 78 1.57 6.77 9.68
CA LYS A 78 0.37 7.24 10.37
C LYS A 78 -0.74 7.66 9.38
N ARG A 79 -0.38 8.28 8.25
CA ARG A 79 -1.31 8.69 7.19
C ARG A 79 -2.06 7.50 6.55
N PHE A 80 -1.52 6.29 6.65
CA PHE A 80 -2.08 5.06 6.05
C PHE A 80 -2.64 4.05 7.05
N THR A 81 -2.71 4.39 8.34
CA THR A 81 -3.11 3.48 9.43
C THR A 81 -4.38 2.68 9.12
N PHE A 82 -5.38 3.33 8.52
CA PHE A 82 -6.68 2.74 8.19
C PHE A 82 -6.91 2.61 6.67
N GLY A 83 -5.84 2.67 5.87
CA GLY A 83 -5.90 2.68 4.41
C GLY A 83 -5.58 4.05 3.80
N PHE A 84 -5.96 4.23 2.55
CA PHE A 84 -5.64 5.36 1.70
C PHE A 84 -6.63 6.52 1.93
N SER A 85 -6.13 7.67 2.39
CA SER A 85 -6.93 8.90 2.48
C SER A 85 -7.24 9.46 1.07
N ARG A 86 -8.08 10.50 0.94
CA ARG A 86 -8.29 11.15 -0.37
C ARG A 86 -7.01 11.80 -0.92
N ARG A 87 -6.12 12.27 -0.04
CA ARG A 87 -4.85 12.95 -0.35
C ARG A 87 -3.67 11.99 -0.43
N TRP A 88 -3.92 10.67 -0.52
CA TRP A 88 -2.85 9.67 -0.45
C TRP A 88 -1.77 9.87 -1.51
N LYS A 89 -2.13 10.36 -2.71
CA LYS A 89 -1.18 10.63 -3.80
C LYS A 89 -0.19 11.71 -3.43
N GLU A 90 -0.67 12.81 -2.84
CA GLU A 90 0.20 13.89 -2.33
C GLU A 90 1.17 13.35 -1.28
N TYR A 91 0.67 12.51 -0.36
CA TYR A 91 1.50 11.93 0.69
C TYR A 91 2.57 10.97 0.17
N VAL A 92 2.27 10.26 -0.91
CA VAL A 92 3.22 9.38 -1.59
C VAL A 92 4.24 10.22 -2.36
N GLU A 93 3.81 11.23 -3.12
CA GLU A 93 4.75 12.07 -3.87
C GLU A 93 5.72 12.80 -2.94
N GLU A 94 5.21 13.45 -1.88
CA GLU A 94 6.04 14.09 -0.85
C GLU A 94 7.11 13.11 -0.32
N PHE A 95 6.70 11.88 0.01
CA PHE A 95 7.61 10.86 0.52
C PHE A 95 8.62 10.37 -0.53
N LEU A 96 8.19 10.17 -1.77
CA LEU A 96 9.07 9.74 -2.86
C LEU A 96 10.08 10.83 -3.24
N GLU A 97 9.68 12.10 -3.21
CA GLU A 97 10.59 13.24 -3.39
C GLU A 97 11.63 13.31 -2.27
N GLU A 98 11.24 13.07 -1.01
CA GLU A 98 12.17 13.06 0.12
C GLU A 98 13.25 11.97 -0.02
N ILE A 99 12.91 10.78 -0.50
CA ILE A 99 13.88 9.67 -0.67
C ILE A 99 14.69 9.72 -1.96
N ARG A 100 14.30 10.55 -2.94
CA ARG A 100 15.08 10.80 -4.18
C ARG A 100 16.17 11.86 -3.98
N ARG A 101 16.04 12.69 -2.94
CA ARG A 101 17.03 13.71 -2.56
C ARG A 101 18.23 13.07 -1.86
#